data_AF-L5NWN8-F1
#
_entry.id   AF-L5NWN8-F1
#
_cell.length_a   1.000
_cell.length_b   1.000
_cell.length_c   1.000
_cell.angle_alpha   90.00
_cell.angle_beta   90.00
_cell.angle_gamma   90.00
#
_symmetry.space_group_name_H-M   'P 1'
#
loop_
_entity.id
_entity.type
_entity.pdbx_description
1 polymer ?
#
loop_
_entity_poly.entity_id
_entity_poly.type
_entity_poly.pdbx_seq_one_letter_code
_entity_poly.pdbx_strand_id
1 'polypeptide(L)'
;MIYDRADAAVTTARPDELAVDIVEDAAAFYTSGITPALSETLRETTGELLQTATEAGTTTAFDLNYRSKLWSPSDARDACESLFPKVDVLVAAERDIRAVLELDGDAPTLASELAGDFDFETVVVTRGEDGALARHGGTVYEQPVFETDTVDAIGTGDAFVGAFLSRLIAGEPVETALAYGAATAALKRTVHGDLAVVTPDDVERVLRGGDAGIDR
;
A
#
# COMPACT_ATOMS: atom_id res chain seq x y z
N MET A 1 12.89 -11.26 -16.09
CA MET A 1 12.79 -12.07 -14.86
C MET A 1 11.72 -13.14 -15.03
N ILE A 2 12.08 -14.41 -14.79
CA ILE A 2 11.13 -15.50 -14.63
C ILE A 2 10.59 -15.37 -13.19
N TYR A 3 9.27 -15.27 -13.03
CA TYR A 3 8.60 -15.22 -11.73
C TYR A 3 8.43 -16.66 -11.23
N ASP A 4 9.55 -17.29 -10.84
CA ASP A 4 9.53 -18.67 -10.31
C ASP A 4 9.41 -18.62 -8.79
N ARG A 5 8.15 -18.56 -8.32
CA ARG A 5 7.79 -18.66 -6.90
C ARG A 5 6.88 -19.85 -6.62
N ALA A 6 6.70 -20.72 -7.62
CA ALA A 6 5.94 -21.95 -7.44
C ALA A 6 6.63 -22.79 -6.35
N ASP A 7 5.84 -23.39 -5.46
CA ASP A 7 6.30 -24.26 -4.38
C ASP A 7 7.27 -23.61 -3.37
N ALA A 8 7.34 -22.28 -3.32
CA ALA A 8 8.10 -21.59 -2.28
C ALA A 8 7.48 -21.85 -0.89
N ALA A 9 8.29 -21.99 0.15
CA ALA A 9 7.80 -22.34 1.50
C ALA A 9 6.66 -21.43 2.01
N VAL A 10 6.65 -20.16 1.62
CA VAL A 10 5.59 -19.21 2.00
C VAL A 10 4.21 -19.61 1.44
N THR A 11 4.11 -20.31 0.30
CA THR A 11 2.83 -20.63 -0.35
C THR A 11 1.99 -21.65 0.43
N THR A 12 2.54 -22.25 1.48
CA THR A 12 1.82 -23.18 2.35
C THR A 12 1.68 -22.66 3.78
N ALA A 13 2.12 -21.44 4.06
CA ALA A 13 2.11 -20.88 5.40
C ALA A 13 0.68 -20.72 5.93
N ARG A 14 0.44 -21.25 7.13
CA ARG A 14 -0.83 -21.17 7.85
C ARG A 14 -0.72 -20.24 9.06
N PRO A 15 -1.84 -19.69 9.56
CA PRO A 15 -1.82 -18.78 10.71
C PRO A 15 -1.16 -19.38 11.95
N ASP A 16 -1.34 -20.68 12.22
CA ASP A 16 -0.74 -21.38 13.37
C ASP A 16 0.78 -21.56 13.28
N GLU A 17 1.37 -21.31 12.11
CA GLU A 17 2.83 -21.29 11.89
C GLU A 17 3.43 -19.88 12.04
N LEU A 18 2.59 -18.86 12.22
CA LEU A 18 2.96 -17.46 12.31
C LEU A 18 2.85 -16.96 13.75
N ALA A 19 3.59 -15.91 14.07
CA ALA A 19 3.52 -15.26 15.38
C ALA A 19 2.28 -14.36 15.47
N VAL A 20 1.10 -14.98 15.57
CA VAL A 20 -0.20 -14.29 15.60
C VAL A 20 -0.29 -13.28 16.75
N ASP A 21 0.25 -13.61 17.93
CA ASP A 21 0.32 -12.69 19.08
C ASP A 21 1.02 -11.36 18.73
N ILE A 22 2.01 -11.37 17.82
CA ILE A 22 2.69 -10.14 17.37
C ILE A 22 1.75 -9.27 16.54
N VAL A 23 0.83 -9.88 15.79
CA VAL A 23 -0.19 -9.14 15.02
C VAL A 23 -1.16 -8.43 15.97
N GLU A 24 -1.60 -9.12 17.03
CA GLU A 24 -2.51 -8.57 18.04
C GLU A 24 -1.90 -7.39 18.81
N ASP A 25 -0.60 -7.48 19.14
CA ASP A 25 0.12 -6.42 19.87
C ASP A 25 0.63 -5.27 18.97
N ALA A 26 0.49 -5.39 17.65
CA ALA A 26 1.01 -4.41 16.71
C ALA A 26 0.13 -3.15 16.64
N ALA A 27 0.77 -2.02 16.31
CA ALA A 27 0.05 -0.78 15.97
C ALA A 27 -0.66 -0.87 14.62
N ALA A 28 -0.12 -1.65 13.68
CA ALA A 28 -0.74 -1.92 12.40
C ALA A 28 -0.29 -3.26 11.80
N PHE A 29 -1.17 -3.89 11.04
CA PHE A 29 -0.91 -5.06 10.22
C PHE A 29 -1.03 -4.69 8.73
N TYR A 30 0.02 -4.93 7.97
CA TYR A 30 0.06 -4.64 6.53
C TYR A 30 0.19 -5.93 5.71
N THR A 31 -0.60 -6.03 4.64
CA THR A 31 -0.45 -7.05 3.62
C THR A 31 -0.77 -6.48 2.23
N SER A 32 -0.58 -7.27 1.18
CA SER A 32 -0.92 -6.87 -0.18
C SER A 32 -1.59 -7.98 -0.96
N GLY A 33 -2.28 -7.62 -2.04
CA GLY A 33 -2.94 -8.55 -2.96
C GLY A 33 -2.01 -9.56 -3.62
N ILE A 34 -0.69 -9.38 -3.54
CA ILE A 34 0.27 -10.40 -4.00
C ILE A 34 0.18 -11.66 -3.14
N THR A 35 0.08 -11.54 -1.82
CA THR A 35 0.08 -12.68 -0.89
C THR A 35 -1.08 -13.66 -1.14
N PRO A 36 -2.36 -13.24 -1.16
CA PRO A 36 -3.49 -14.13 -1.46
C PRO A 36 -3.53 -14.63 -2.92
N ALA A 37 -2.73 -14.03 -3.82
CA ALA A 37 -2.59 -14.49 -5.20
C ALA A 37 -1.67 -15.69 -5.35
N LEU A 38 -0.78 -15.95 -4.37
CA LEU A 38 0.23 -16.98 -4.48
C LEU A 38 -0.32 -18.40 -4.24
N SER A 39 -1.40 -18.54 -3.47
CA SER A 39 -2.06 -19.83 -3.21
C SER A 39 -3.42 -19.65 -2.52
N GLU A 40 -4.26 -20.67 -2.56
CA GLU A 40 -5.50 -20.73 -1.77
C GLU A 40 -5.21 -20.70 -0.27
N THR A 41 -4.20 -21.44 0.21
CA THR A 41 -3.75 -21.40 1.61
C THR A 41 -3.40 -19.98 2.05
N LEU A 42 -2.60 -19.24 1.29
CA LEU A 42 -2.25 -17.87 1.66
C LEU A 42 -3.44 -16.90 1.60
N ARG A 43 -4.47 -17.19 0.81
CA ARG A 43 -5.71 -16.42 0.79
C ARG A 43 -6.47 -16.60 2.10
N GLU A 44 -6.64 -17.85 2.54
CA GLU A 44 -7.24 -18.18 3.84
C GLU A 44 -6.43 -17.55 4.98
N THR A 45 -5.11 -17.77 4.98
CA THR A 45 -4.18 -17.19 5.98
C THR A 45 -4.27 -15.67 6.02
N THR A 46 -4.33 -14.99 4.87
CA THR A 46 -4.46 -13.52 4.81
C THR A 46 -5.78 -13.07 5.44
N GLY A 47 -6.89 -13.77 5.15
CA GLY A 47 -8.20 -13.45 5.71
C GLY A 47 -8.30 -13.68 7.22
N GLU A 48 -7.59 -14.69 7.75
CA GLU A 48 -7.50 -14.96 9.19
C GLU A 48 -6.64 -13.90 9.90
N LEU A 49 -5.46 -13.55 9.36
CA LEU A 49 -4.61 -12.53 9.98
C LEU A 49 -5.25 -11.13 10.00
N LEU A 50 -5.96 -10.76 8.92
CA LEU A 50 -6.75 -9.53 8.90
C LEU A 50 -7.85 -9.57 9.98
N GLN A 51 -8.51 -10.72 10.16
CA GLN A 51 -9.53 -10.87 11.17
C GLN A 51 -8.97 -10.76 12.59
N THR A 52 -7.84 -11.42 12.87
CA THR A 52 -7.14 -11.29 14.15
C THR A 52 -6.79 -9.82 14.44
N ALA A 53 -6.20 -9.12 13.46
CA ALA A 53 -5.85 -7.71 13.63
C ALA A 53 -7.09 -6.85 13.94
N THR A 54 -8.19 -7.03 13.18
CA THR A 54 -9.46 -6.33 13.43
C THR A 54 -10.01 -6.62 14.84
N GLU A 55 -10.02 -7.88 15.28
CA GLU A 55 -10.53 -8.28 16.60
C GLU A 55 -9.68 -7.73 17.75
N ALA A 56 -8.38 -7.57 17.54
CA ALA A 56 -7.44 -6.96 18.49
C ALA A 56 -7.47 -5.42 18.49
N GLY A 57 -8.13 -4.79 17.51
CA GLY A 57 -8.11 -3.33 17.32
C GLY A 57 -6.82 -2.81 16.70
N THR A 58 -6.02 -3.67 16.09
CA THR A 58 -4.85 -3.32 15.28
C THR A 58 -5.29 -2.77 13.94
N THR A 59 -4.76 -1.60 13.54
CA THR A 59 -5.09 -1.01 12.24
C THR A 59 -4.69 -1.93 11.09
N THR A 60 -5.60 -2.25 10.18
CA THR A 60 -5.33 -3.09 9.02
C THR A 60 -5.11 -2.27 7.76
N ALA A 61 -4.00 -2.52 7.07
CA ALA A 61 -3.64 -1.88 5.82
C ALA A 61 -3.46 -2.93 4.70
N PHE A 62 -4.07 -2.66 3.54
CA PHE A 62 -4.03 -3.54 2.39
C PHE A 62 -3.64 -2.77 1.13
N ASP A 63 -2.57 -3.19 0.46
CA ASP A 63 -2.23 -2.71 -0.89
C ASP A 63 -2.77 -3.67 -1.95
N LEU A 64 -3.67 -3.20 -2.82
CA LEU A 64 -4.24 -3.99 -3.91
C LEU A 64 -3.14 -4.66 -4.77
N ASN A 65 -2.04 -3.94 -5.01
CA ASN A 65 -0.79 -4.43 -5.59
C ASN A 65 -0.93 -5.51 -6.69
N TYR A 66 -1.81 -5.26 -7.67
CA TYR A 66 -2.23 -6.28 -8.62
C TYR A 66 -1.06 -6.75 -9.51
N ARG A 67 -1.02 -8.06 -9.78
CA ARG A 67 -0.04 -8.71 -10.66
C ARG A 67 -0.75 -9.66 -11.61
N SER A 68 -0.90 -9.24 -12.86
CA SER A 68 -1.53 -10.03 -13.94
C SER A 68 -0.86 -11.37 -14.23
N LYS A 69 0.38 -11.58 -13.76
CA LYS A 69 1.08 -12.87 -13.87
C LYS A 69 0.63 -13.91 -12.84
N LEU A 70 -0.03 -13.49 -11.76
CA LEU A 70 -0.44 -14.38 -10.68
C LEU A 70 -1.88 -14.86 -10.85
N TRP A 71 -2.77 -14.00 -11.35
CA TRP A 71 -4.20 -14.27 -11.46
C TRP A 71 -4.88 -13.29 -12.41
N SER A 72 -6.11 -13.62 -12.84
CA SER A 72 -6.93 -12.76 -13.68
C SER A 72 -7.52 -11.58 -12.89
N PRO A 73 -7.95 -10.48 -13.56
CA PRO A 73 -8.60 -9.38 -12.86
C PRO A 73 -9.85 -9.79 -12.08
N SER A 74 -10.68 -10.68 -12.63
CA SER A 74 -11.88 -11.16 -11.94
C SER A 74 -11.54 -11.97 -10.69
N ASP A 75 -10.56 -12.87 -10.77
CA ASP A 75 -10.14 -13.65 -9.60
C ASP A 75 -9.51 -12.76 -8.52
N ALA A 76 -8.79 -11.73 -8.93
CA ALA A 76 -8.20 -10.74 -8.03
C ALA A 76 -9.27 -9.90 -7.33
N ARG A 77 -10.31 -9.46 -8.08
CA ARG A 77 -11.45 -8.72 -7.51
C ARG A 77 -12.18 -9.57 -6.48
N ASP A 78 -12.62 -10.76 -6.87
CA ASP A 78 -13.37 -11.66 -6.00
C ASP A 78 -12.56 -11.99 -4.72
N ALA A 79 -11.24 -12.16 -4.85
CA ALA A 79 -10.34 -12.33 -3.71
C ALA A 79 -10.31 -11.11 -2.79
N CYS A 80 -10.00 -9.94 -3.35
CA CYS A 80 -9.70 -8.75 -2.57
C CYS A 80 -10.97 -8.17 -1.93
N GLU A 81 -12.10 -8.16 -2.65
CA GLU A 81 -13.38 -7.70 -2.10
C GLU A 81 -13.84 -8.54 -0.91
N SER A 82 -13.53 -9.84 -0.89
CA SER A 82 -13.81 -10.68 0.28
C SER A 82 -13.01 -10.31 1.53
N LEU A 83 -11.88 -9.62 1.36
CA LEU A 83 -10.98 -9.18 2.44
C LEU A 83 -11.26 -7.75 2.90
N PHE A 84 -11.77 -6.90 2.00
CA PHE A 84 -12.00 -5.47 2.25
C PHE A 84 -12.82 -5.11 3.50
N PRO A 85 -13.84 -5.88 3.92
CA PRO A 85 -14.56 -5.60 5.17
C PRO A 85 -13.71 -5.65 6.44
N LYS A 86 -12.46 -6.11 6.36
CA LYS A 86 -11.50 -6.21 7.46
C LYS A 86 -10.31 -5.25 7.29
N VAL A 87 -10.42 -4.28 6.39
CA VAL A 87 -9.35 -3.34 6.02
C VAL A 87 -9.74 -1.93 6.42
N ASP A 88 -8.90 -1.24 7.18
CA ASP A 88 -9.11 0.18 7.52
C ASP A 88 -8.48 1.12 6.47
N VAL A 89 -7.30 0.73 5.96
CA VAL A 89 -6.50 1.52 5.02
C VAL A 89 -6.29 0.75 3.71
N LEU A 90 -6.95 1.18 2.65
CA LEU A 90 -6.71 0.67 1.30
C LEU A 90 -5.67 1.53 0.58
N VAL A 91 -4.66 0.89 -0.01
CA VAL A 91 -3.78 1.51 -1.01
C VAL A 91 -4.02 0.84 -2.35
N ALA A 92 -4.19 1.62 -3.41
CA ALA A 92 -4.29 1.07 -4.76
C ALA A 92 -3.74 2.05 -5.81
N ALA A 93 -3.17 1.51 -6.89
CA ALA A 93 -2.86 2.31 -8.06
C ALA A 93 -4.14 2.59 -8.85
N GLU A 94 -4.31 3.80 -9.38
CA GLU A 94 -5.50 4.18 -10.17
C GLU A 94 -5.80 3.19 -11.31
N ARG A 95 -4.73 2.74 -12.00
CA ARG A 95 -4.85 1.74 -13.07
C ARG A 95 -5.37 0.38 -12.57
N ASP A 96 -5.02 -0.01 -11.34
CA ASP A 96 -5.40 -1.31 -10.77
C ASP A 96 -6.84 -1.26 -10.25
N ILE A 97 -7.27 -0.11 -9.71
CA ILE A 97 -8.68 0.16 -9.38
C ILE A 97 -9.54 -0.04 -10.64
N ARG A 98 -9.19 0.62 -11.76
CA ARG A 98 -9.92 0.47 -13.02
C ARG A 98 -9.88 -0.96 -13.57
N ALA A 99 -8.71 -1.60 -13.52
CA ALA A 99 -8.53 -2.91 -14.13
C ALA A 99 -9.17 -4.06 -13.34
N VAL A 100 -9.17 -3.98 -12.00
CA VAL A 100 -9.59 -5.07 -11.11
C VAL A 100 -10.97 -4.79 -10.53
N LEU A 101 -11.17 -3.60 -9.97
CA LEU A 101 -12.42 -3.23 -9.30
C LEU A 101 -13.47 -2.68 -10.29
N GLU A 102 -13.09 -2.53 -11.56
CA GLU A 102 -13.98 -2.08 -12.65
C GLU A 102 -14.68 -0.73 -12.37
N LEU A 103 -14.03 0.13 -11.58
CA LEU A 103 -14.49 1.48 -11.29
C LEU A 103 -13.86 2.49 -12.23
N ASP A 104 -14.65 3.45 -12.71
CA ASP A 104 -14.22 4.53 -13.59
C ASP A 104 -14.46 5.91 -12.94
N GLY A 105 -13.65 6.89 -13.32
CA GLY A 105 -13.71 8.24 -12.76
C GLY A 105 -12.33 8.84 -12.52
N ASP A 106 -12.31 10.06 -11.99
CA ASP A 106 -11.09 10.67 -11.48
C ASP A 106 -10.72 10.10 -10.10
N ALA A 107 -9.46 10.26 -9.68
CA ALA A 107 -8.97 9.67 -8.44
C ALA A 107 -9.77 10.09 -7.18
N PRO A 108 -10.21 11.35 -7.01
CA PRO A 108 -11.09 11.74 -5.90
C PRO A 108 -12.43 10.99 -5.88
N THR A 109 -13.04 10.79 -7.05
CA THR A 109 -14.30 10.03 -7.18
C THR A 109 -14.07 8.56 -6.82
N LEU A 110 -13.03 7.94 -7.41
CA LEU A 110 -12.67 6.54 -7.12
C LEU A 110 -12.42 6.31 -5.62
N ALA A 111 -11.64 7.20 -4.99
CA ALA A 111 -11.37 7.10 -3.55
C ALA A 111 -12.63 7.25 -2.69
N SER A 112 -13.57 8.09 -3.12
CA SER A 112 -14.83 8.33 -2.40
C SER A 112 -15.82 7.19 -2.55
N GLU A 113 -15.90 6.58 -3.73
CA GLU A 113 -16.73 5.41 -4.00
C GLU A 113 -16.22 4.19 -3.22
N LEU A 114 -14.93 3.87 -3.31
CA LEU A 114 -14.31 2.78 -2.56
C LEU A 114 -14.52 2.90 -1.06
N ALA A 115 -14.32 4.08 -0.51
CA ALA A 115 -14.53 4.30 0.92
C ALA A 115 -16.00 4.22 1.32
N GLY A 116 -16.94 4.53 0.42
CA GLY A 116 -18.38 4.40 0.68
C GLY A 116 -18.88 2.96 0.61
N ASP A 117 -18.39 2.19 -0.36
CA ASP A 117 -18.84 0.83 -0.62
C ASP A 117 -18.28 -0.18 0.40
N PHE A 118 -17.06 0.05 0.89
CA PHE A 118 -16.36 -0.87 1.79
C PHE A 118 -16.04 -0.28 3.17
N ASP A 119 -16.49 0.95 3.46
CA ASP A 119 -16.30 1.64 4.75
C ASP A 119 -14.82 1.82 5.16
N PHE A 120 -13.91 1.96 4.18
CA PHE A 120 -12.51 2.25 4.46
C PHE A 120 -12.35 3.61 5.16
N GLU A 121 -11.61 3.65 6.26
CA GLU A 121 -11.26 4.90 6.94
C GLU A 121 -10.34 5.76 6.06
N THR A 122 -9.38 5.10 5.39
CA THR A 122 -8.44 5.75 4.49
C THR A 122 -8.34 5.01 3.17
N VAL A 123 -8.47 5.73 2.05
CA VAL A 123 -8.18 5.22 0.70
C VAL A 123 -7.08 6.05 0.07
N VAL A 124 -5.96 5.43 -0.25
CA VAL A 124 -4.83 6.04 -0.95
C VAL A 124 -4.80 5.58 -2.40
N VAL A 125 -4.87 6.53 -3.32
CA VAL A 125 -4.78 6.30 -4.76
C VAL A 125 -3.44 6.82 -5.27
N THR A 126 -2.61 5.93 -5.83
CA THR A 126 -1.33 6.31 -6.46
C THR A 126 -1.49 6.43 -7.98
N ARG A 127 -0.90 7.48 -8.56
CA ARG A 127 -1.10 7.88 -9.96
C ARG A 127 0.21 8.02 -10.75
N GLY A 128 1.29 7.40 -10.28
CA GLY A 128 2.60 7.50 -10.94
C GLY A 128 3.15 8.92 -10.91
N GLU A 129 3.34 9.53 -12.09
CA GLU A 129 3.88 10.90 -12.22
C GLU A 129 2.89 11.97 -11.77
N ASP A 130 1.58 11.67 -11.77
CA ASP A 130 0.52 12.58 -11.28
C ASP A 130 0.40 12.58 -9.73
N GLY A 131 1.36 11.96 -9.04
CA GLY A 131 1.45 11.94 -7.58
C GLY A 131 0.50 10.92 -6.93
N ALA A 132 0.04 11.27 -5.74
CA ALA A 132 -0.87 10.44 -4.96
C ALA A 132 -1.96 11.30 -4.29
N LEU A 133 -3.05 10.64 -3.95
CA LEU A 133 -4.18 11.22 -3.24
C LEU A 133 -4.55 10.30 -2.08
N ALA A 134 -4.97 10.85 -0.95
CA ALA A 134 -5.64 10.11 0.11
C ALA A 134 -6.99 10.72 0.42
N ARG A 135 -8.02 9.90 0.50
CA ARG A 135 -9.27 10.25 1.17
C ARG A 135 -9.23 9.70 2.58
N HIS A 136 -9.36 10.56 3.58
CA HIS A 136 -9.40 10.17 4.99
C HIS A 136 -10.48 10.98 5.73
N GLY A 137 -11.34 10.30 6.48
CA GLY A 137 -12.42 10.96 7.23
C GLY A 137 -13.34 11.82 6.36
N GLY A 138 -13.54 11.44 5.09
CA GLY A 138 -14.34 12.19 4.12
C GLY A 138 -13.65 13.39 3.47
N THR A 139 -12.41 13.71 3.86
CA THR A 139 -11.60 14.78 3.25
C THR A 139 -10.59 14.20 2.28
N VAL A 140 -10.39 14.89 1.15
CA VAL A 140 -9.42 14.51 0.12
C VAL A 140 -8.17 15.38 0.24
N TYR A 141 -7.01 14.73 0.22
CA TYR A 141 -5.68 15.33 0.26
C TYR A 141 -4.90 14.88 -0.98
N GLU A 142 -4.15 15.78 -1.59
CA GLU A 142 -3.34 15.49 -2.78
C GLU A 142 -1.88 15.86 -2.56
N GLN A 143 -1.00 15.02 -3.09
CA GLN A 143 0.45 15.21 -3.01
C GLN A 143 1.06 14.96 -4.41
N PRO A 144 1.59 16.00 -5.06
CA PRO A 144 2.41 15.85 -6.26
C PRO A 144 3.67 15.02 -6.02
N VAL A 145 4.26 14.52 -7.09
CA VAL A 145 5.59 13.89 -7.01
C VAL A 145 6.67 14.94 -6.71
N PHE A 146 7.71 14.53 -5.99
CA PHE A 146 8.97 15.28 -5.95
C PHE A 146 9.81 14.90 -7.19
N GLU A 147 10.24 15.89 -7.96
CA GLU A 147 11.04 15.66 -9.16
C GLU A 147 12.45 15.16 -8.79
N THR A 148 12.89 14.09 -9.47
CA THR A 148 14.23 13.53 -9.30
C THR A 148 14.56 12.58 -10.46
N ASP A 149 15.85 12.39 -10.72
CA ASP A 149 16.33 11.41 -11.66
C ASP A 149 16.01 9.98 -11.19
N THR A 150 15.52 9.16 -12.10
CA THR A 150 15.19 7.76 -11.79
C THR A 150 16.37 6.86 -12.15
N VAL A 151 16.93 6.24 -11.11
CA VAL A 151 17.96 5.21 -11.19
C VAL A 151 17.32 3.82 -11.21
N ASP A 152 16.37 3.56 -10.31
CA ASP A 152 15.64 2.29 -10.22
C ASP A 152 14.23 2.52 -9.66
N ALA A 153 13.21 2.14 -10.41
CA ALA A 153 11.81 2.31 -10.01
C ALA A 153 11.29 1.18 -9.11
N ILE A 154 12.00 0.05 -9.00
CA ILE A 154 11.57 -1.09 -8.20
C ILE A 154 11.56 -0.70 -6.71
N GLY A 155 10.52 -1.14 -6.00
CA GLY A 155 10.31 -0.84 -4.57
C GLY A 155 9.81 0.57 -4.27
N THR A 156 9.58 1.42 -5.28
CA THR A 156 9.10 2.80 -5.06
C THR A 156 7.71 2.83 -4.39
N GLY A 157 6.80 1.94 -4.81
CA GLY A 157 5.49 1.81 -4.19
C GLY A 157 5.58 1.33 -2.74
N ASP A 158 6.40 0.32 -2.46
CA ASP A 158 6.60 -0.20 -1.11
C ASP A 158 7.23 0.87 -0.19
N ALA A 159 8.18 1.65 -0.71
CA ALA A 159 8.79 2.78 -0.02
C ALA A 159 7.77 3.88 0.30
N PHE A 160 6.88 4.21 -0.63
CA PHE A 160 5.77 5.13 -0.42
C PHE A 160 4.87 4.63 0.71
N VAL A 161 4.40 3.38 0.61
CA VAL A 161 3.42 2.81 1.55
C VAL A 161 3.99 2.70 2.95
N GLY A 162 5.21 2.17 3.09
CA GLY A 162 5.86 2.05 4.40
C GLY A 162 6.05 3.41 5.08
N ALA A 163 6.47 4.42 4.32
CA ALA A 163 6.63 5.78 4.82
C ALA A 163 5.29 6.43 5.20
N PHE A 164 4.27 6.31 4.35
CA PHE A 164 2.91 6.80 4.60
C PHE A 164 2.34 6.18 5.89
N LEU A 165 2.33 4.84 5.99
CA LEU A 165 1.82 4.14 7.15
C LEU A 165 2.59 4.50 8.42
N SER A 166 3.92 4.68 8.34
CA SER A 166 4.73 5.07 9.51
C SER A 166 4.28 6.39 10.15
N ARG A 167 3.83 7.35 9.33
CA ARG A 167 3.34 8.65 9.80
C ARG A 167 1.89 8.55 10.27
N LEU A 168 1.07 7.80 9.53
CA LEU A 168 -0.34 7.59 9.89
C LEU A 168 -0.47 6.92 11.27
N ILE A 169 0.26 5.83 11.52
CA ILE A 169 0.23 5.13 12.82
C ILE A 169 0.86 5.95 13.96
N ALA A 170 1.69 6.94 13.64
CA ALA A 170 2.22 7.89 14.61
C ALA A 170 1.21 9.01 14.97
N GLY A 171 0.02 9.01 14.34
CA GLY A 171 -1.02 10.01 14.55
C GLY A 171 -0.73 11.35 13.89
N GLU A 172 0.18 11.39 12.91
CA GLU A 172 0.44 12.60 12.14
C GLU A 172 -0.69 12.89 11.13
N PRO A 173 -0.90 14.16 10.73
CA PRO A 173 -1.90 14.49 9.72
C PRO A 173 -1.69 13.73 8.40
N VAL A 174 -2.79 13.34 7.75
CA VAL A 174 -2.74 12.57 6.48
C VAL A 174 -1.98 13.30 5.37
N GLU A 175 -2.09 14.63 5.31
CA GLU A 175 -1.29 15.45 4.39
C GLU A 175 0.22 15.28 4.64
N THR A 176 0.64 15.25 5.91
CA THR A 176 2.03 15.00 6.30
C THR A 176 2.46 13.58 5.94
N ALA A 177 1.60 12.59 6.19
CA ALA A 177 1.86 11.20 5.81
C ALA A 177 2.02 11.02 4.29
N LEU A 178 1.16 11.66 3.49
CA LEU A 178 1.26 11.66 2.03
C LEU A 178 2.57 12.28 1.54
N ALA A 179 2.92 13.47 2.06
CA ALA A 179 4.15 14.16 1.70
C ALA A 179 5.39 13.31 2.04
N TYR A 180 5.40 12.70 3.23
CA TYR A 180 6.47 11.83 3.69
C TYR A 180 6.61 10.56 2.83
N GLY A 181 5.48 9.96 2.44
CA GLY A 181 5.42 8.86 1.47
C GLY A 181 6.01 9.25 0.11
N ALA A 182 5.57 10.36 -0.46
CA ALA A 182 6.04 10.85 -1.75
C ALA A 182 7.53 11.21 -1.76
N ALA A 183 8.02 11.85 -0.70
CA ALA A 183 9.44 12.19 -0.56
C ALA A 183 10.31 10.92 -0.43
N THR A 184 9.86 9.93 0.35
CA THR A 184 10.57 8.65 0.50
C THR A 184 10.60 7.87 -0.82
N ALA A 185 9.48 7.86 -1.57
CA ALA A 185 9.41 7.27 -2.89
C ALA A 185 10.36 7.94 -3.89
N ALA A 186 10.44 9.28 -3.87
CA ALA A 186 11.39 10.01 -4.69
C ALA A 186 12.85 9.65 -4.34
N LEU A 187 13.20 9.62 -3.06
CA LEU A 187 14.52 9.16 -2.61
C LEU A 187 14.80 7.72 -3.04
N LYS A 188 13.83 6.81 -2.93
CA LYS A 188 13.98 5.41 -3.33
C LYS A 188 14.31 5.25 -4.81
N ARG A 189 13.73 6.09 -5.69
CA ARG A 189 14.01 6.06 -7.13
C ARG A 189 15.48 6.34 -7.46
N THR A 190 16.22 6.97 -6.56
CA THR A 190 17.66 7.28 -6.71
C THR A 190 18.60 6.20 -6.14
N VAL A 191 18.06 5.07 -5.68
CA VAL A 191 18.82 3.97 -5.04
C VAL A 191 18.57 2.67 -5.80
N HIS A 192 19.64 1.92 -6.07
CA HIS A 192 19.56 0.62 -6.74
C HIS A 192 18.95 -0.45 -5.82
N GLY A 193 18.22 -1.39 -6.43
CA GLY A 193 17.62 -2.52 -5.73
C GLY A 193 16.34 -2.15 -4.98
N ASP A 194 15.67 -3.15 -4.43
CA ASP A 194 14.26 -3.01 -4.02
C ASP A 194 14.09 -2.27 -2.67
N LEU A 195 15.09 -2.31 -1.79
CA LEU A 195 14.99 -1.75 -0.43
C LEU A 195 15.20 -0.22 -0.40
N ALA A 196 14.34 0.47 0.35
CA ALA A 196 14.52 1.89 0.65
C ALA A 196 15.56 2.09 1.75
N VAL A 197 16.81 2.32 1.34
CA VAL A 197 17.89 2.73 2.26
C VAL A 197 17.86 4.25 2.39
N VAL A 198 16.91 4.74 3.20
CA VAL A 198 16.60 6.17 3.39
C VAL A 198 16.45 6.45 4.89
N THR A 199 16.97 7.58 5.36
CA THR A 199 16.82 8.01 6.76
C THR A 199 15.73 9.08 6.91
N PRO A 200 15.15 9.26 8.12
CA PRO A 200 14.21 10.37 8.36
C PRO A 200 14.79 11.74 8.00
N ASP A 201 16.07 11.98 8.32
CA ASP A 201 16.75 13.24 7.97
C ASP A 201 16.81 13.48 6.46
N ASP A 202 16.91 12.43 5.65
CA ASP A 202 16.87 12.56 4.18
C ASP A 202 15.49 12.97 3.70
N VAL A 203 14.44 12.35 4.24
CA VAL A 203 13.05 12.68 3.90
C VAL A 203 12.74 14.12 4.31
N GLU A 204 13.12 14.51 5.53
CA GLU A 204 12.94 15.87 6.03
C GLU A 204 13.66 16.91 5.16
N ARG A 205 14.83 16.57 4.60
CA ARG A 205 15.57 17.45 3.69
C ARG A 205 14.80 17.68 2.39
N VAL A 206 14.22 16.64 1.81
CA VAL A 206 13.36 16.76 0.63
C VAL A 206 12.12 17.60 0.93
N LEU A 207 11.46 17.36 2.07
CA LEU A 207 10.28 18.10 2.48
C LEU A 207 10.56 19.60 2.72
N ARG A 208 11.73 19.94 3.29
CA ARG A 208 12.16 21.34 3.50
C ARG A 208 12.64 22.02 2.21
N GLY A 209 13.17 21.25 1.27
CA GLY A 209 13.79 21.76 0.04
C GLY A 209 12.81 22.30 -0.99
N GLY A 210 11.55 21.83 -1.00
CA GLY A 210 10.63 22.12 -2.10
C GLY A 210 11.18 21.63 -3.45
N ASP A 211 10.67 22.14 -4.59
CA ASP A 211 11.07 21.80 -5.97
C ASP A 211 12.56 22.04 -6.31
N ALA A 212 13.40 22.44 -5.35
CA ALA A 212 14.84 22.36 -5.50
C ALA A 212 15.22 20.88 -5.47
N GLY A 213 15.44 20.29 -6.65
CA GLY A 213 15.67 18.86 -6.87
C GLY A 213 16.56 18.17 -5.83
N ILE A 214 16.34 16.86 -5.70
CA ILE A 214 17.01 16.01 -4.69
C ILE A 214 18.52 15.94 -4.96
N ASP A 215 19.28 16.84 -4.35
CA ASP A 215 20.75 16.81 -4.32
C ASP A 215 21.20 16.12 -3.02
N ARG A 216 22.00 15.06 -3.15
CA ARG A 216 22.54 14.29 -2.02
C ARG A 216 23.81 14.91 -1.47
#